data_AF-X1AM70-F1
#
_entry.id   AF-X1AM70-F1
#
_cell.length_a   1.000
_cell.length_b   1.000
_cell.length_c   1.000
_cell.angle_alpha   90.00
_cell.angle_beta   90.00
_cell.angle_gamma   90.00
#
_symmetry.space_group_name_H-M   'P 1'
#
loop_
_entity.id
_entity.type
_entity.pdbx_description
1 polymer ?
#
loop_
_entity_poly.entity_id
_entity_poly.type
_entity_poly.pdbx_seq_one_letter_code
_entity_poly.pdbx_strand_id
1 'polypeptide(L)'
;MDIPNTITQEAWIKCDDTPTADEYIIYRYNNYYLKINSSKQIVGGVYGAAWATANSSAITCDGSTWTHVAMTYNKDAGGTTEIKMYINGSADGTGDYNTAIPASDKQLYLGAGDEAGDSTPEKTFDGTIDEVRILDTALTAEQIAADYNATRGMFKHKYEYYNTGDDHSLSVGIDTWRAQTFTPTTKHKITSVKLKLYRNSHTPDTVTVSIRATDVDGKPMGGDLCFGTTNGNTLTTDTAGEWREITIDDGYTLLAGTKYS
;
A
#
# COMPACT_ATOMS: atom_id res chain seq x y z
N MET A 1 8.82 -4.16 -31.31
CA MET A 1 8.91 -3.54 -29.99
C MET A 1 10.38 -3.51 -29.63
N ASP A 2 10.91 -2.34 -29.27
CA ASP A 2 12.34 -2.16 -28.99
C ASP A 2 12.75 -3.01 -27.77
N ILE A 3 14.00 -3.48 -27.75
CA ILE A 3 14.48 -4.44 -26.75
C ILE A 3 14.67 -3.70 -25.41
N PRO A 4 13.92 -4.04 -24.33
CA PRO A 4 14.03 -3.31 -23.08
C PRO A 4 15.38 -3.61 -22.41
N ASN A 5 16.27 -2.62 -22.41
CA ASN A 5 17.50 -2.60 -21.59
C ASN A 5 17.20 -2.26 -20.13
N THR A 6 15.99 -1.76 -19.89
CA THR A 6 15.47 -1.34 -18.61
C THR A 6 14.02 -1.80 -18.47
N ILE A 7 13.59 -2.09 -17.24
CA ILE A 7 12.18 -2.35 -16.94
C ILE A 7 11.87 -1.95 -15.50
N THR A 8 10.65 -1.49 -15.26
CA THR A 8 10.06 -1.44 -13.93
C THR A 8 8.78 -2.25 -13.93
N GLN A 9 8.60 -3.09 -12.92
CA GLN A 9 7.35 -3.82 -12.64
C GLN A 9 6.92 -3.45 -11.23
N GLU A 10 5.67 -3.05 -11.05
CA GLU A 10 5.13 -2.77 -9.72
C GLU A 10 3.64 -3.09 -9.64
N ALA A 11 3.20 -3.44 -8.44
CA ALA A 11 1.80 -3.72 -8.14
C ALA A 11 1.55 -3.55 -6.63
N TRP A 12 0.29 -3.31 -6.29
CA TRP A 12 -0.22 -3.61 -4.96
C TRP A 12 -0.74 -5.04 -4.92
N ILE A 13 -0.32 -5.79 -3.91
CA ILE A 13 -0.78 -7.15 -3.69
C ILE A 13 -1.34 -7.31 -2.27
N LYS A 14 -2.34 -8.17 -2.14
CA LYS A 14 -2.85 -8.64 -0.86
C LYS A 14 -2.93 -10.16 -0.93
N CYS A 15 -1.90 -10.79 -0.39
CA CYS A 15 -1.70 -12.24 -0.37
C CYS A 15 -2.64 -12.87 0.67
N ASP A 16 -3.47 -13.83 0.24
CA ASP A 16 -4.53 -14.39 1.08
C ASP A 16 -4.02 -15.40 2.12
N ASP A 17 -3.05 -16.23 1.76
CA ASP A 17 -2.39 -17.16 2.68
C ASP A 17 -0.90 -17.34 2.38
N THR A 18 -0.22 -18.21 3.13
CA THR A 18 1.21 -18.46 2.89
C THR A 18 1.38 -19.38 1.67
N PRO A 19 2.06 -18.93 0.60
CA PRO A 19 2.25 -19.75 -0.60
C PRO A 19 2.93 -21.07 -0.27
N THR A 20 2.42 -22.16 -0.86
CA THR A 20 3.05 -23.49 -0.73
C THR A 20 4.04 -23.77 -1.87
N ALA A 21 4.02 -22.94 -2.90
CA ALA A 21 4.91 -22.96 -4.05
C ALA A 21 5.13 -21.53 -4.56
N ASP A 22 5.82 -21.39 -5.68
CA ASP A 22 5.91 -20.11 -6.39
C ASP A 22 4.55 -19.71 -6.99
N GLU A 23 4.22 -18.44 -6.87
CA GLU A 23 2.98 -17.86 -7.36
C GLU A 23 3.26 -16.53 -8.08
N TYR A 24 2.81 -16.41 -9.33
CA TYR A 24 3.17 -15.29 -10.19
C TYR A 24 2.20 -14.12 -10.09
N ILE A 25 2.74 -12.93 -9.84
CA ILE A 25 2.01 -11.66 -9.84
C ILE A 25 2.02 -11.08 -11.26
N ILE A 26 3.20 -11.04 -11.88
CA ILE A 26 3.42 -10.64 -13.28
C ILE A 26 4.34 -11.69 -13.90
N TYR A 27 4.01 -12.17 -15.10
CA TYR A 27 4.84 -13.16 -15.78
C TYR A 27 4.82 -13.01 -17.29
N ARG A 28 6.01 -13.09 -17.90
CA ARG A 28 6.18 -13.31 -19.32
C ARG A 28 7.24 -14.39 -19.57
N TYR A 29 6.83 -15.41 -20.32
CA TYR A 29 7.65 -16.60 -20.61
C TYR A 29 9.04 -16.25 -21.15
N ASN A 30 10.08 -16.83 -20.53
CA ASN A 30 11.50 -16.62 -20.85
C ASN A 30 11.85 -15.14 -21.05
N ASN A 31 11.31 -14.26 -20.20
CA ASN A 31 11.54 -12.83 -20.31
C ASN A 31 11.71 -12.17 -18.94
N TYR A 32 10.64 -12.02 -18.18
CA TYR A 32 10.69 -11.44 -16.84
C TYR A 32 9.50 -11.90 -16.02
N TYR A 33 9.63 -11.77 -14.71
CA TYR A 33 8.53 -12.00 -13.80
C TYR A 33 8.68 -11.21 -12.50
N LEU A 34 7.56 -11.12 -11.79
CA LEU A 34 7.45 -10.78 -10.39
C LEU A 34 6.57 -11.85 -9.74
N LYS A 35 7.09 -12.53 -8.72
CA LYS A 35 6.40 -13.64 -8.03
C LYS A 35 6.57 -13.56 -6.53
N ILE A 36 5.78 -14.32 -5.79
CA ILE A 36 6.03 -14.66 -4.39
C ILE A 36 6.45 -16.12 -4.29
N ASN A 37 7.41 -16.43 -3.43
CA ASN A 37 7.86 -17.81 -3.18
C ASN A 37 7.28 -18.37 -1.86
N SER A 38 7.51 -19.66 -1.59
CA SER A 38 7.05 -20.32 -0.36
C SER A 38 7.68 -19.80 0.94
N SER A 39 8.72 -18.97 0.84
CA SER A 39 9.31 -18.24 1.98
C SER A 39 8.70 -16.84 2.17
N LYS A 40 7.62 -16.52 1.45
CA LYS A 40 6.93 -15.22 1.42
C LYS A 40 7.80 -14.08 0.92
N GLN A 41 8.85 -14.36 0.17
CA GLN A 41 9.69 -13.33 -0.45
C GLN A 41 9.16 -13.00 -1.83
N ILE A 42 9.17 -11.71 -2.17
CA ILE A 42 8.94 -11.29 -3.54
C ILE A 42 10.23 -11.49 -4.32
N VAL A 43 10.10 -12.13 -5.46
CA VAL A 43 11.22 -12.43 -6.36
C VAL A 43 10.96 -11.74 -7.69
N GLY A 44 11.82 -10.79 -8.02
CA GLY A 44 11.90 -10.21 -9.36
C GLY A 44 12.94 -10.93 -10.19
N GLY A 45 12.57 -11.35 -11.39
CA GLY A 45 13.44 -12.08 -12.29
C GLY A 45 13.46 -11.49 -13.70
N VAL A 46 14.62 -11.51 -14.33
CA VAL A 46 14.81 -11.19 -15.75
C VAL A 46 15.63 -12.28 -16.42
N TYR A 47 15.30 -12.56 -17.68
CA TYR A 47 15.97 -13.54 -18.52
C TYR A 47 16.74 -12.82 -19.63
N GLY A 48 17.96 -13.28 -19.87
CA GLY A 48 18.78 -12.85 -21.00
C GLY A 48 19.58 -14.04 -21.53
N ALA A 49 20.86 -14.12 -21.16
CA ALA A 49 21.66 -15.32 -21.39
C ALA A 49 21.36 -16.43 -20.37
N ALA A 50 20.94 -16.04 -19.17
CA ALA A 50 20.45 -16.92 -18.11
C ALA A 50 19.36 -16.19 -17.32
N TRP A 51 18.74 -16.88 -16.36
CA TRP A 51 17.91 -16.22 -15.37
C TRP A 51 18.77 -15.55 -14.31
N ALA A 52 18.45 -14.29 -14.00
CA ALA A 52 18.94 -13.60 -12.83
C ALA A 52 17.77 -13.06 -12.02
N THR A 53 17.95 -13.01 -10.71
CA THR A 53 16.86 -12.73 -9.76
C THR A 53 17.35 -11.90 -8.59
N ALA A 54 16.45 -11.15 -7.99
CA ALA A 54 16.62 -10.54 -6.67
C ALA A 54 15.43 -10.90 -5.79
N ASN A 55 15.69 -11.19 -4.52
CA ASN A 55 14.66 -11.54 -3.54
C ASN A 55 14.52 -10.40 -2.53
N SER A 56 13.29 -10.10 -2.11
CA SER A 56 13.03 -9.25 -0.96
C SER A 56 13.17 -10.01 0.37
N SER A 57 13.08 -9.28 1.48
CA SER A 57 12.66 -9.85 2.76
C SER A 57 11.25 -10.46 2.68
N ALA A 58 10.90 -11.32 3.64
CA ALA A 58 9.57 -11.93 3.70
C ALA A 58 8.49 -10.88 4.00
N ILE A 59 7.38 -10.93 3.26
CA ILE A 59 6.21 -10.07 3.45
C ILE A 59 5.13 -10.77 4.30
N THR A 60 4.08 -10.01 4.63
CA THR A 60 2.90 -10.53 5.33
C THR A 60 1.89 -11.06 4.32
N CYS A 61 1.41 -12.28 4.56
CA CYS A 61 0.32 -12.93 3.83
C CYS A 61 -0.74 -13.35 4.84
N ASP A 62 -1.77 -12.53 5.00
CA ASP A 62 -2.83 -12.70 6.00
C ASP A 62 -4.23 -12.39 5.46
N GLY A 63 -4.36 -12.20 4.15
CA GLY A 63 -5.60 -11.81 3.45
C GLY A 63 -6.13 -10.42 3.76
N SER A 64 -5.39 -9.61 4.52
CA SER A 64 -5.81 -8.28 4.96
C SER A 64 -4.79 -7.18 4.69
N THR A 65 -3.51 -7.52 4.61
CA THR A 65 -2.41 -6.57 4.46
C THR A 65 -2.07 -6.34 2.99
N TRP A 66 -2.36 -5.14 2.51
CA TRP A 66 -1.86 -4.66 1.22
C TRP A 66 -0.36 -4.34 1.30
N THR A 67 0.41 -4.83 0.35
CA THR A 67 1.84 -4.59 0.22
C THR A 67 2.13 -4.08 -1.19
N HIS A 68 2.82 -2.94 -1.29
CA HIS A 68 3.33 -2.48 -2.58
C HIS A 68 4.64 -3.20 -2.87
N VAL A 69 4.73 -3.80 -4.05
CA VAL A 69 5.90 -4.55 -4.49
C VAL A 69 6.38 -3.97 -5.81
N ALA A 70 7.68 -3.74 -5.91
CA ALA A 70 8.28 -3.27 -7.15
C ALA A 70 9.63 -3.93 -7.43
N MET A 71 9.95 -4.05 -8.71
CA MET A 71 11.26 -4.42 -9.21
C MET A 71 11.67 -3.45 -10.31
N THR A 72 12.90 -2.97 -10.24
CA THR A 72 13.54 -2.21 -11.33
C THR A 72 14.73 -2.99 -11.84
N TYR A 73 14.91 -3.03 -13.16
CA TYR A 73 16.10 -3.57 -13.79
C TYR A 73 16.72 -2.54 -14.73
N ASN A 74 18.04 -2.35 -14.63
CA ASN A 74 18.83 -1.58 -15.58
C ASN A 74 20.18 -2.28 -15.83
N LYS A 75 20.35 -2.86 -17.01
CA LYS A 75 21.56 -3.61 -17.37
C LYS A 75 22.86 -2.79 -17.31
N ASP A 76 22.75 -1.46 -17.42
CA ASP A 76 23.87 -0.53 -17.47
C ASP A 76 24.09 0.19 -16.12
N ALA A 77 23.33 -0.15 -15.07
CA ALA A 77 23.53 0.45 -13.75
C ALA A 77 24.90 0.10 -13.14
N GLY A 78 25.45 -1.06 -13.50
CA GLY A 78 26.76 -1.53 -13.09
C GLY A 78 26.83 -1.96 -11.61
N GLY A 79 27.82 -2.79 -11.29
CA GLY A 79 28.06 -3.29 -9.95
C GLY A 79 27.33 -4.60 -9.68
N THR A 80 26.56 -4.66 -8.58
CA THR A 80 25.81 -5.84 -8.15
C THR A 80 24.35 -5.49 -7.84
N THR A 81 23.81 -4.48 -8.53
CA THR A 81 22.54 -3.82 -8.17
C THR A 81 21.65 -3.48 -9.36
N GLU A 82 21.86 -4.15 -10.47
CA GLU A 82 21.11 -3.91 -11.70
C GLU A 82 19.66 -4.31 -11.55
N ILE A 83 19.37 -5.40 -10.83
CA ILE A 83 18.02 -5.73 -10.36
C ILE A 83 17.88 -5.18 -8.94
N LYS A 84 16.83 -4.39 -8.67
CA LYS A 84 16.50 -3.87 -7.34
C LYS A 84 15.05 -4.17 -7.00
N MET A 85 14.83 -4.70 -5.81
CA MET A 85 13.52 -4.96 -5.23
C MET A 85 13.14 -3.85 -4.26
N TYR A 86 11.85 -3.52 -4.21
CA TYR A 86 11.30 -2.57 -3.27
C TYR A 86 10.01 -3.11 -2.66
N ILE A 87 9.88 -2.95 -1.34
CA ILE A 87 8.68 -3.27 -0.58
C ILE A 87 8.20 -2.00 0.10
N ASN A 88 6.93 -1.64 -0.10
CA ASN A 88 6.32 -0.43 0.47
C ASN A 88 7.15 0.84 0.21
N GLY A 89 7.68 0.96 -1.00
CA GLY A 89 8.48 2.12 -1.43
C GLY A 89 9.94 2.11 -0.98
N SER A 90 10.38 1.13 -0.18
CA SER A 90 11.74 1.03 0.36
C SER A 90 12.53 -0.08 -0.33
N ALA A 91 13.83 0.13 -0.59
CA ALA A 91 14.69 -0.89 -1.19
C ALA A 91 14.85 -2.11 -0.26
N ASP A 92 14.70 -3.32 -0.79
CA ASP A 92 14.61 -4.57 0.00
C ASP A 92 15.39 -5.75 -0.63
N GLY A 93 16.16 -5.53 -1.70
CA GLY A 93 16.94 -6.60 -2.29
C GLY A 93 17.61 -6.18 -3.58
N THR A 94 18.73 -6.82 -3.91
CA THR A 94 19.46 -6.57 -5.14
C THR A 94 19.94 -7.85 -5.78
N GLY A 95 20.12 -7.82 -7.09
CA GLY A 95 20.73 -8.87 -7.89
C GLY A 95 21.69 -8.28 -8.91
N ASP A 96 22.81 -8.97 -9.12
CA ASP A 96 23.79 -8.64 -10.15
C ASP A 96 23.35 -9.24 -11.49
N TYR A 97 23.19 -8.38 -12.49
CA TYR A 97 22.95 -8.83 -13.86
C TYR A 97 23.13 -7.72 -14.89
N ASN A 98 23.76 -7.98 -16.02
CA ASN A 98 24.07 -6.93 -17.01
C ASN A 98 23.71 -7.32 -18.46
N THR A 99 22.75 -8.23 -18.63
CA THR A 99 22.34 -8.71 -19.96
C THR A 99 21.02 -8.11 -20.42
N ALA A 100 20.92 -7.71 -21.69
CA ALA A 100 19.67 -7.21 -22.25
C ALA A 100 18.56 -8.27 -22.18
N ILE A 101 17.34 -7.83 -21.87
CA ILE A 101 16.14 -8.69 -21.91
C ILE A 101 15.78 -8.88 -23.39
N PRO A 102 15.66 -10.10 -23.93
CA PRO A 102 15.36 -10.31 -25.33
C PRO A 102 13.95 -9.81 -25.67
N ALA A 103 13.72 -9.46 -26.94
CA ALA A 103 12.36 -9.26 -27.42
C ALA A 103 11.55 -10.55 -27.26
N SER A 104 10.28 -10.42 -26.87
CA SER A 104 9.37 -11.54 -26.69
C SER A 104 8.02 -11.20 -27.29
N ASP A 105 7.45 -12.16 -28.01
CA ASP A 105 6.08 -12.14 -28.56
C ASP A 105 5.11 -12.93 -27.66
N LYS A 106 5.59 -13.43 -26.51
CA LYS A 106 4.81 -14.25 -25.59
C LYS A 106 3.81 -13.41 -24.80
N GLN A 107 2.68 -14.04 -24.49
CA GLN A 107 1.61 -13.45 -23.70
C GLN A 107 2.15 -13.02 -22.32
N LEU A 108 1.67 -11.86 -21.86
CA LEU A 108 1.85 -11.39 -20.49
C LEU A 108 0.69 -11.93 -19.65
N TYR A 109 1.01 -12.46 -18.48
CA TYR A 109 0.05 -12.93 -17.50
C TYR A 109 0.13 -12.06 -16.24
N LEU A 110 -1.04 -11.81 -15.65
CA LEU A 110 -1.20 -11.18 -14.35
C LEU A 110 -1.88 -12.21 -13.43
N GLY A 111 -1.31 -12.45 -12.26
CA GLY A 111 -1.84 -13.43 -11.30
C GLY A 111 -1.65 -14.91 -11.67
N ALA A 112 -0.87 -15.22 -12.70
CA ALA A 112 -0.53 -16.59 -13.09
C ALA A 112 0.78 -16.62 -13.89
N GLY A 113 1.40 -17.81 -13.95
CA GLY A 113 2.52 -18.13 -14.83
C GLY A 113 2.13 -19.09 -15.96
N ASP A 114 3.11 -19.40 -16.80
CA ASP A 114 3.05 -20.38 -17.89
C ASP A 114 4.50 -20.84 -18.13
N GLU A 115 5.04 -21.69 -17.25
CA GLU A 115 6.45 -22.13 -17.30
C GLU A 115 6.70 -23.14 -18.42
N ALA A 116 5.64 -23.79 -18.93
CA ALA A 116 5.70 -24.62 -20.14
C ALA A 116 5.75 -23.80 -21.44
N GLY A 117 5.28 -22.55 -21.41
CA GLY A 117 5.20 -21.66 -22.58
C GLY A 117 4.17 -22.10 -23.62
N ASP A 118 3.20 -22.91 -23.19
CA ASP A 118 2.18 -23.56 -24.02
C ASP A 118 0.81 -22.86 -23.96
N SER A 119 0.76 -21.70 -23.31
CA SER A 119 -0.45 -20.88 -23.09
C SER A 119 -1.45 -21.45 -22.09
N THR A 120 -1.00 -22.34 -21.20
CA THR A 120 -1.81 -22.87 -20.09
C THR A 120 -1.40 -22.20 -18.78
N PRO A 121 -2.27 -21.39 -18.15
CA PRO A 121 -1.95 -20.76 -16.87
C PRO A 121 -1.71 -21.78 -15.75
N GLU A 122 -0.67 -21.55 -14.97
CA GLU A 122 -0.31 -22.31 -13.76
C GLU A 122 0.24 -21.38 -12.68
N LYS A 123 0.58 -21.90 -11.49
CA LYS A 123 1.24 -21.12 -10.42
C LYS A 123 0.50 -19.81 -10.12
N THR A 124 -0.82 -19.92 -10.00
CA THR A 124 -1.74 -18.80 -9.80
C THR A 124 -1.50 -18.15 -8.46
N PHE A 125 -1.52 -16.82 -8.44
CA PHE A 125 -1.44 -16.04 -7.21
C PHE A 125 -2.73 -16.14 -6.40
N ASP A 126 -2.62 -16.58 -5.15
CA ASP A 126 -3.75 -16.60 -4.22
C ASP A 126 -3.85 -15.28 -3.45
N GLY A 127 -4.67 -14.38 -3.99
CA GLY A 127 -4.88 -13.07 -3.39
C GLY A 127 -5.46 -12.05 -4.36
N THR A 128 -5.35 -10.78 -3.97
CA THR A 128 -5.79 -9.64 -4.79
C THR A 128 -4.59 -8.88 -5.34
N ILE A 129 -4.66 -8.46 -6.60
CA ILE A 129 -3.68 -7.61 -7.26
C ILE A 129 -4.39 -6.33 -7.72
N ASP A 130 -3.74 -5.18 -7.55
CA ASP A 130 -4.25 -3.89 -8.01
C ASP A 130 -3.10 -2.95 -8.43
N GLU A 131 -3.43 -1.85 -9.11
CA GLU A 131 -2.49 -0.79 -9.51
C GLU A 131 -1.21 -1.30 -10.20
N VAL A 132 -1.37 -2.30 -11.07
CA VAL A 132 -0.27 -2.91 -11.83
C VAL A 132 0.30 -1.92 -12.84
N ARG A 133 1.63 -1.71 -12.79
CA ARG A 133 2.36 -0.92 -13.80
C ARG A 133 3.60 -1.67 -14.29
N ILE A 134 3.81 -1.62 -15.60
CA ILE A 134 5.01 -2.14 -16.26
C ILE A 134 5.54 -1.05 -17.19
N LEU A 135 6.77 -0.60 -16.94
CA LEU A 135 7.42 0.46 -17.69
C LEU A 135 8.67 -0.08 -18.37
N ASP A 136 8.99 0.46 -19.55
CA ASP A 136 10.24 0.20 -20.26
C ASP A 136 11.44 1.00 -19.72
N THR A 137 11.24 1.70 -18.61
CA THR A 137 12.23 2.54 -17.92
C THR A 137 12.46 2.00 -16.51
N ALA A 138 13.70 2.07 -16.03
CA ALA A 138 14.03 1.75 -14.64
C ALA A 138 13.79 2.99 -13.76
N LEU A 139 12.77 2.95 -12.91
CA LEU A 139 12.49 4.03 -11.96
C LEU A 139 13.57 4.11 -10.88
N THR A 140 13.78 5.31 -10.36
CA THR A 140 14.64 5.56 -9.20
C THR A 140 13.94 5.16 -7.91
N ALA A 141 14.72 4.98 -6.83
CA ALA A 141 14.16 4.66 -5.51
C ALA A 141 13.19 5.75 -5.03
N GLU A 142 13.50 7.02 -5.31
CA GLU A 142 12.66 8.17 -4.98
C GLU A 142 11.33 8.16 -5.74
N GLN A 143 11.36 7.77 -7.01
CA GLN A 143 10.14 7.63 -7.82
C GLN A 143 9.27 6.47 -7.31
N ILE A 144 9.86 5.31 -7.00
CA ILE A 144 9.14 4.17 -6.40
C ILE A 144 8.52 4.56 -5.05
N ALA A 145 9.25 5.31 -4.23
CA ALA A 145 8.72 5.82 -2.96
C ALA A 145 7.58 6.83 -3.16
N ALA A 146 7.68 7.70 -4.16
CA ALA A 146 6.62 8.65 -4.50
C ALA A 146 5.35 7.93 -4.97
N ASP A 147 5.51 6.92 -5.82
CA ASP A 147 4.45 6.08 -6.35
C ASP A 147 3.72 5.29 -5.26
N TYR A 148 4.48 4.66 -4.35
CA TYR A 148 3.92 4.04 -3.15
C TYR A 148 3.09 5.05 -2.32
N ASN A 149 3.63 6.24 -2.07
CA ASN A 149 2.95 7.25 -1.25
C ASN A 149 1.68 7.81 -1.92
N ALA A 150 1.69 7.94 -3.25
CA ALA A 150 0.55 8.40 -4.02
C ALA A 150 -0.60 7.37 -4.03
N THR A 151 -0.26 6.08 -4.09
CA THR A 151 -1.21 4.99 -4.28
C THR A 151 -1.61 4.26 -2.99
N ARG A 152 -0.81 4.32 -1.91
CA ARG A 152 -1.14 3.68 -0.61
C ARG A 152 -2.48 4.14 -0.03
N GLY A 153 -2.93 5.34 -0.42
CA GLY A 153 -4.21 5.88 -0.02
C GLY A 153 -5.41 5.46 -0.88
N MET A 154 -5.20 4.73 -1.98
CA MET A 154 -6.26 4.30 -2.89
C MET A 154 -7.00 3.05 -2.40
N PHE A 155 -6.38 2.25 -1.51
CA PHE A 155 -6.99 1.08 -0.85
C PHE A 155 -7.83 1.41 0.38
N LYS A 156 -8.32 2.66 0.48
CA LYS A 156 -9.12 3.10 1.62
C LYS A 156 -10.54 2.57 1.52
N HIS A 157 -10.83 1.56 2.33
CA HIS A 157 -12.19 1.10 2.54
C HIS A 157 -12.85 1.94 3.64
N LYS A 158 -14.03 2.51 3.36
CA LYS A 158 -14.83 3.22 4.36
C LYS A 158 -15.60 2.21 5.21
N TYR A 159 -15.04 1.85 6.36
CA TYR A 159 -15.69 0.95 7.32
C TYR A 159 -16.79 1.65 8.10
N GLU A 160 -16.42 2.72 8.80
CA GLU A 160 -17.30 3.43 9.72
C GLU A 160 -17.65 4.81 9.15
N TYR A 161 -18.91 5.20 9.24
CA TYR A 161 -19.34 6.53 8.82
C TYR A 161 -20.56 7.00 9.60
N TYR A 162 -20.59 8.31 9.86
CA TYR A 162 -21.74 8.99 10.43
C TYR A 162 -21.96 10.29 9.66
N ASN A 163 -23.02 10.36 8.87
CA ASN A 163 -23.40 11.55 8.12
C ASN A 163 -24.91 11.76 8.27
N THR A 164 -25.30 12.81 8.99
CA THR A 164 -26.69 13.20 9.25
C THR A 164 -27.16 14.41 8.44
N GLY A 165 -26.41 14.82 7.42
CA GLY A 165 -26.79 15.95 6.55
C GLY A 165 -26.40 17.32 7.09
N ASP A 166 -25.28 17.41 7.83
CA ASP A 166 -24.68 18.65 8.33
C ASP A 166 -25.65 19.56 9.13
N ASP A 167 -26.43 18.96 10.02
CA ASP A 167 -27.48 19.63 10.80
C ASP A 167 -26.97 20.32 12.08
N HIS A 168 -25.71 20.09 12.47
CA HIS A 168 -25.10 20.69 13.65
C HIS A 168 -23.58 20.88 13.52
N SER A 169 -23.00 21.84 14.25
CA SER A 169 -21.54 21.99 14.37
C SER A 169 -21.10 22.11 15.83
N LEU A 170 -19.92 21.58 16.15
CA LEU A 170 -19.35 21.60 17.50
C LEU A 170 -17.96 22.23 17.45
N SER A 171 -17.65 23.08 18.43
CA SER A 171 -16.31 23.64 18.58
C SER A 171 -15.41 22.70 19.37
N VAL A 172 -14.17 22.58 18.87
CA VAL A 172 -13.01 21.98 19.55
C VAL A 172 -11.95 23.06 19.74
N GLY A 173 -11.13 22.93 20.78
CA GLY A 173 -10.07 23.88 21.08
C GLY A 173 -9.18 23.37 22.21
N ILE A 174 -8.25 24.21 22.67
CA ILE A 174 -7.24 23.83 23.67
C ILE A 174 -7.85 23.25 24.96
N ASP A 175 -8.93 23.87 25.45
CA ASP A 175 -9.63 23.45 26.67
C ASP A 175 -10.95 22.71 26.40
N THR A 176 -11.26 22.43 25.13
CA THR A 176 -12.54 21.83 24.74
C THR A 176 -12.30 20.66 23.79
N TRP A 177 -12.40 19.47 24.35
CA TRP A 177 -12.30 18.21 23.62
C TRP A 177 -13.70 17.69 23.29
N ARG A 178 -13.83 17.10 22.10
CA ARG A 178 -15.04 16.42 21.65
C ARG A 178 -14.68 15.00 21.28
N ALA A 179 -15.60 14.08 21.53
CA ALA A 179 -15.46 12.68 21.20
C ALA A 179 -16.77 12.17 20.60
N GLN A 180 -16.66 11.19 19.71
CA GLN A 180 -17.80 10.51 19.12
C GLN A 180 -17.55 9.01 19.21
N THR A 181 -18.46 8.29 19.85
CA THR A 181 -18.32 6.84 19.94
C THR A 181 -18.74 6.16 18.66
N PHE A 182 -18.06 5.07 18.32
CA PHE A 182 -18.47 4.14 17.27
C PHE A 182 -18.18 2.70 17.70
N THR A 183 -18.79 1.73 17.01
CA THR A 183 -18.61 0.30 17.31
C THR A 183 -18.47 -0.45 15.98
N PRO A 184 -17.24 -0.87 15.64
CA PRO A 184 -16.99 -1.56 14.39
C PRO A 184 -17.85 -2.80 14.22
N THR A 185 -18.38 -2.98 13.02
CA THR A 185 -19.13 -4.21 12.67
C THR A 185 -18.21 -5.35 12.22
N THR A 186 -17.02 -4.99 11.72
CA THR A 186 -15.99 -5.93 11.25
C THR A 186 -14.64 -5.55 11.84
N LYS A 187 -13.77 -6.54 12.08
CA LYS A 187 -12.38 -6.27 12.49
C LYS A 187 -11.64 -5.62 11.33
N HIS A 188 -11.03 -4.47 11.56
CA HIS A 188 -10.23 -3.78 10.54
C HIS A 188 -9.19 -2.87 11.20
N LYS A 189 -8.15 -2.50 10.43
CA LYS A 189 -7.15 -1.53 10.87
C LYS A 189 -7.60 -0.13 10.45
N ILE A 190 -7.76 0.78 11.40
CA ILE A 190 -8.00 2.19 11.07
C ILE A 190 -6.69 2.86 10.67
N THR A 191 -6.68 3.56 9.53
CA THR A 191 -5.51 4.21 8.94
C THR A 191 -5.75 5.68 8.57
N SER A 192 -7.01 6.12 8.57
CA SER A 192 -7.36 7.54 8.49
C SER A 192 -8.73 7.81 9.08
N VAL A 193 -8.97 9.07 9.43
CA VAL A 193 -10.31 9.60 9.74
C VAL A 193 -10.58 10.78 8.82
N LYS A 194 -11.81 10.86 8.30
CA LYS A 194 -12.25 11.97 7.45
C LYS A 194 -13.32 12.77 8.18
N LEU A 195 -13.01 14.02 8.49
CA LEU A 195 -13.89 14.93 9.23
C LEU A 195 -14.23 16.15 8.36
N LYS A 196 -15.45 16.66 8.50
CA LYS A 196 -15.82 17.95 7.93
C LYS A 196 -15.45 19.06 8.92
N LEU A 197 -14.48 19.88 8.56
CA LEU A 197 -13.87 20.86 9.46
C LEU A 197 -13.84 22.24 8.83
N TYR A 198 -14.00 23.27 9.65
CA TYR A 198 -13.63 24.65 9.33
C TYR A 198 -12.90 25.24 10.52
N ARG A 199 -12.20 26.35 10.30
CA ARG A 199 -11.62 27.15 11.37
C ARG A 199 -12.30 28.51 11.45
N ASN A 200 -12.32 29.06 12.65
CA ASN A 200 -12.71 30.43 12.90
C ASN A 200 -11.61 31.36 12.31
N SER A 201 -11.73 32.68 12.49
CA SER A 201 -10.70 33.64 12.07
C SER A 201 -9.31 33.49 12.76
N HIS A 202 -9.12 32.46 13.57
CA HIS A 202 -7.88 32.14 14.28
C HIS A 202 -7.03 31.13 13.51
N THR A 203 -5.82 30.89 14.02
CA THR A 203 -4.84 29.90 13.53
C THR A 203 -4.73 28.74 14.53
N PRO A 204 -5.45 27.62 14.33
CA PRO A 204 -5.51 26.52 15.29
C PRO A 204 -4.21 25.72 15.46
N ASP A 205 -3.21 25.95 14.60
CA ASP A 205 -1.97 25.16 14.52
C ASP A 205 -2.25 23.67 14.30
N THR A 206 -1.80 22.77 15.17
CA THR A 206 -1.95 21.33 14.98
C THR A 206 -3.30 20.84 15.51
N VAL A 207 -4.08 20.21 14.66
CA VAL A 207 -5.30 19.48 15.06
C VAL A 207 -4.97 18.00 15.17
N THR A 208 -5.28 17.40 16.31
CA THR A 208 -5.05 15.97 16.59
C THR A 208 -6.39 15.24 16.65
N VAL A 209 -6.46 14.08 16.01
CA VAL A 209 -7.56 13.11 16.16
C VAL A 209 -6.98 11.85 16.78
N SER A 210 -7.56 11.44 17.90
CA SER A 210 -7.15 10.25 18.64
C SER A 210 -8.26 9.21 18.61
N ILE A 211 -7.89 7.94 18.60
CA ILE A 211 -8.80 6.81 18.84
C ILE A 211 -8.52 6.26 20.24
N ARG A 212 -9.56 6.12 21.05
CA ARG A 212 -9.47 5.65 22.43
C ARG A 212 -10.44 4.51 22.74
N ALA A 213 -10.10 3.72 23.75
CA ALA A 213 -11.06 2.81 24.37
C ALA A 213 -12.14 3.62 25.10
N THR A 214 -13.27 2.99 25.40
CA THR A 214 -14.36 3.62 26.16
C THR A 214 -14.60 2.95 27.50
N ASP A 215 -15.09 3.72 28.48
CA ASP A 215 -15.65 3.19 29.70
C ASP A 215 -17.09 2.64 29.49
N VAL A 216 -17.72 2.19 30.57
CA VAL A 216 -19.09 1.66 30.54
C VAL A 216 -20.15 2.67 30.08
N ASP A 217 -19.88 3.96 30.24
CA ASP A 217 -20.76 5.05 29.79
C ASP A 217 -20.48 5.45 28.33
N GLY A 218 -19.46 4.87 27.69
CA GLY A 218 -19.01 5.26 26.36
C GLY A 218 -18.11 6.49 26.33
N LYS A 219 -17.54 6.92 27.46
CA LYS A 219 -16.60 8.04 27.50
C LYS A 219 -15.19 7.57 27.19
N PRO A 220 -14.35 8.39 26.51
CA PRO A 220 -12.96 8.02 26.26
C PRO A 220 -12.21 7.69 27.54
N MET A 221 -11.50 6.56 27.57
CA MET A 221 -10.73 6.07 28.71
C MET A 221 -9.33 5.65 28.27
N GLY A 222 -8.34 5.92 29.14
CA GLY A 222 -6.94 5.55 28.89
C GLY A 222 -6.22 6.51 27.94
N GLY A 223 -5.04 6.07 27.48
CA GLY A 223 -4.25 6.79 26.48
C GLY A 223 -4.77 6.57 25.05
N ASP A 224 -4.18 7.29 24.10
CA ASP A 224 -4.47 7.13 22.68
C ASP A 224 -4.01 5.74 22.22
N LEU A 225 -4.92 4.98 21.59
CA LEU A 225 -4.61 3.72 20.94
C LEU A 225 -3.83 3.97 19.64
N CYS A 226 -4.24 5.02 18.92
CA CYS A 226 -3.53 5.62 17.80
C CYS A 226 -4.03 7.07 17.62
N PHE A 227 -3.27 7.89 16.90
CA PHE A 227 -3.67 9.25 16.58
C PHE A 227 -3.11 9.71 15.23
N GLY A 228 -3.71 10.76 14.68
CA GLY A 228 -3.26 11.43 13.46
C GLY A 228 -3.35 12.93 13.64
N THR A 229 -2.57 13.68 12.87
CA THR A 229 -2.57 15.15 12.94
C THR A 229 -2.74 15.79 11.57
N THR A 230 -3.23 17.03 11.56
CA THR A 230 -3.27 17.90 10.37
C THR A 230 -2.97 19.34 10.78
N ASN A 231 -2.41 20.11 9.85
CA ASN A 231 -2.25 21.55 10.05
C ASN A 231 -3.60 22.28 9.94
N GLY A 232 -4.17 22.62 11.09
CA GLY A 232 -5.40 23.37 11.25
C GLY A 232 -5.36 24.78 10.67
N ASN A 233 -4.19 25.41 10.51
CA ASN A 233 -4.08 26.74 9.89
C ASN A 233 -4.48 26.72 8.40
N THR A 234 -4.43 25.54 7.78
CA THR A 234 -4.81 25.34 6.38
C THR A 234 -6.29 25.04 6.19
N LEU A 235 -7.07 24.96 7.27
CA LEU A 235 -8.52 24.75 7.16
C LEU A 235 -9.20 25.96 6.55
N THR A 236 -10.30 25.72 5.83
CA THR A 236 -11.17 26.79 5.33
C THR A 236 -11.78 27.62 6.46
N THR A 237 -11.98 28.91 6.22
CA THR A 237 -12.77 29.80 7.08
C THR A 237 -14.26 29.84 6.69
N ASP A 238 -14.65 29.15 5.63
CA ASP A 238 -16.05 28.99 5.24
C ASP A 238 -16.76 28.07 6.25
N THR A 239 -17.86 28.55 6.81
CA THR A 239 -18.68 27.80 7.77
C THR A 239 -19.32 26.54 7.19
N ALA A 240 -19.39 26.40 5.87
CA ALA A 240 -19.79 25.15 5.22
C ALA A 240 -18.79 24.00 5.51
N GLY A 241 -17.53 24.34 5.83
CA GLY A 241 -16.44 23.42 6.09
C GLY A 241 -15.95 22.66 4.87
N GLU A 242 -14.80 22.00 5.03
CA GLU A 242 -14.20 21.13 4.04
C GLU A 242 -14.01 19.73 4.60
N TRP A 243 -14.05 18.72 3.73
CA TRP A 243 -13.68 17.37 4.12
C TRP A 243 -12.17 17.27 4.23
N ARG A 244 -11.68 17.18 5.47
CA ARG A 244 -10.28 16.97 5.79
C ARG A 244 -10.05 15.52 6.14
N GLU A 245 -9.14 14.88 5.42
CA GLU A 245 -8.64 13.57 5.78
C GLU A 245 -7.38 13.69 6.63
N ILE A 246 -7.35 12.93 7.72
CA ILE A 246 -6.27 12.92 8.71
C ILE A 246 -5.74 11.48 8.75
N THR A 247 -4.48 11.30 8.35
CA THR A 247 -3.82 9.98 8.30
C THR A 247 -3.38 9.58 9.71
N ILE A 248 -3.53 8.30 10.04
CA ILE A 248 -3.08 7.67 11.28
C ILE A 248 -2.02 6.65 10.88
N ASP A 249 -0.74 7.04 10.95
CA ASP A 249 0.36 6.31 10.32
C ASP A 249 0.48 4.86 10.83
N ASP A 250 0.64 4.66 12.14
CA ASP A 250 0.76 3.32 12.73
C ASP A 250 -0.57 2.57 12.74
N GLY A 251 -1.69 3.30 12.69
CA GLY A 251 -3.06 2.80 12.79
C GLY A 251 -3.36 2.04 14.08
N TYR A 252 -4.55 1.44 14.16
CA TYR A 252 -4.89 0.51 15.24
C TYR A 252 -5.87 -0.56 14.75
N THR A 253 -5.69 -1.81 15.17
CA THR A 253 -6.63 -2.89 14.83
C THR A 253 -7.85 -2.81 15.73
N LEU A 254 -8.94 -2.34 15.16
CA LEU A 254 -10.23 -2.25 15.84
C LEU A 254 -10.94 -3.60 15.77
N LEU A 255 -11.52 -4.00 16.91
CA LEU A 255 -12.26 -5.26 17.04
C LEU A 255 -13.76 -5.04 16.80
N ALA A 256 -14.38 -5.97 16.08
CA ALA A 256 -15.82 -5.99 15.89
C ALA A 256 -16.56 -6.05 17.24
N GLY A 257 -17.64 -5.27 17.38
CA GLY A 257 -18.47 -5.22 18.59
C GLY A 257 -17.85 -4.48 19.78
N THR A 258 -16.61 -4.00 19.68
CA THR A 258 -15.96 -3.20 20.75
C THR A 258 -16.20 -1.71 20.52
N LYS A 259 -16.59 -0.97 21.56
CA LYS A 259 -16.86 0.47 21.45
C LYS A 259 -15.59 1.29 21.62
N TYR A 260 -15.34 2.19 20.68
CA TYR A 260 -14.23 3.15 20.68
C TYR A 260 -14.79 4.58 20.60
N SER A 261 -13.94 5.58 20.86
CA SER A 261 -14.24 7.01 20.79
C SER A 261 -13.13 7.82 20.16
#